data_AF-A0A9P0EPB6-F1
#
_entry.id   AF-A0A9P0EPB6-F1
#
_cell.length_a   1.000
_cell.length_b   1.000
_cell.length_c   1.000
_cell.angle_alpha   90.00
_cell.angle_beta   90.00
_cell.angle_gamma   90.00
#
_symmetry.space_group_name_H-M   'P 1'
#
loop_
_entity.id
_entity.type
_entity.pdbx_description
1 polymer ?
#
loop_
_entity_poly.entity_id
_entity_poly.type
_entity_poly.pdbx_seq_one_letter_code
_entity_poly.pdbx_strand_id
1 'polypeptide(L)' 'MIAESIIGAATELGPIKVPVVVRLQGTNSVEGLKMLDEAKLGIHVEADFGEAAKMAVRFAAGQ' A
#
# COMPACT_ATOMS: atom_id res chain seq x y z
N MET A 1 11.84 -7.13 5.23
CA MET A 1 11.14 -7.04 3.92
C MET A 1 10.69 -5.62 3.66
N ILE A 2 10.48 -5.19 2.41
CA ILE A 2 10.03 -3.81 2.09
C ILE A 2 8.70 -3.47 2.79
N ALA A 3 7.76 -4.41 2.85
CA ALA A 3 6.48 -4.25 3.54
C ALA A 3 6.62 -3.86 5.02
N GLU A 4 7.53 -4.51 5.76
CA GLU A 4 7.80 -4.22 7.18
C GLU A 4 8.30 -2.79 7.37
N SER A 5 9.17 -2.31 6.48
CA SER A 5 9.68 -0.94 6.53
C SER A 5 8.58 0.10 6.26
N ILE A 6 7.66 -0.19 5.34
CA ILE A 6 6.50 0.67 5.06
C ILE A 6 5.56 0.71 6.27
N ILE A 7 5.28 -0.44 6.89
CA ILE A 7 4.45 -0.54 8.10
C ILE A 7 5.07 0.25 9.24
N GLY A 8 6.37 0.06 9.50
CA GLY A 8 7.10 0.79 10.54
C GLY A 8 7.00 2.31 10.35
N ALA A 9 7.26 2.79 9.14
CA ALA A 9 7.15 4.21 8.81
C ALA A 9 5.72 4.75 8.97
N ALA A 10 4.70 4.00 8.51
CA ALA A 10 3.31 4.39 8.64
C ALA A 10 2.84 4.43 10.10
N THR A 11 3.30 3.51 10.95
CA THR A 11 3.03 3.53 12.39
C THR A 11 3.71 4.72 13.08
N GLU A 12 4.97 5.03 12.73
CA GLU A 12 5.74 6.12 13.36
C GLU A 12 5.20 7.50 12.97
N LEU A 13 4.82 7.70 11.70
CA LEU A 13 4.30 8.97 11.20
C LEU A 13 2.88 9.29 11.69
N GLY A 14 2.16 8.31 12.25
CA GLY A 14 0.77 8.44 12.65
C GLY A 14 -0.20 8.39 11.46
N PRO A 15 -1.45 8.87 11.62
CA PRO A 15 -2.47 8.71 10.59
C PRO A 15 -2.09 9.41 9.29
N ILE A 16 -1.94 8.62 8.23
CA ILE A 16 -1.62 9.12 6.90
C ILE A 16 -2.84 9.89 6.37
N LYS A 17 -2.64 11.17 6.02
CA LYS A 17 -3.71 12.08 5.61
C LYS A 17 -4.13 11.94 4.14
N VAL A 18 -3.35 11.19 3.37
CA VAL A 18 -3.57 10.97 1.94
C VAL A 18 -3.65 9.46 1.66
N PRO A 19 -4.49 9.03 0.71
CA PRO A 19 -4.59 7.62 0.34
C PRO A 19 -3.26 7.16 -0.26
N VAL A 20 -2.76 6.00 0.20
CA VAL A 20 -1.52 5.40 -0.29
C VAL A 20 -1.86 4.11 -1.02
N VAL A 21 -1.40 3.99 -2.26
CA VAL A 21 -1.48 2.76 -3.05
C VAL A 21 -0.09 2.17 -3.16
N VAL A 22 0.08 0.91 -2.73
CA VAL A 22 1.34 0.19 -2.75
C VAL A 22 1.25 -0.96 -3.73
N ARG A 23 2.17 -0.96 -4.69
CA ARG A 23 2.38 -2.06 -5.62
C ARG A 23 3.75 -2.67 -5.41
N LEU A 24 3.80 -3.96 -5.08
CA LEU A 24 5.04 -4.72 -4.87
C LEU A 24 5.14 -5.88 -5.85
N GLN A 25 6.36 -6.12 -6.33
CA GLN A 25 6.75 -7.29 -7.13
C GLN A 25 8.16 -7.73 -6.74
N GLY A 26 8.50 -8.98 -7.04
CA GLY A 26 9.77 -9.60 -6.71
C GLY A 26 9.65 -10.60 -5.56
N THR A 27 10.76 -10.86 -4.87
CA THR A 27 10.87 -11.86 -3.80
C THR A 27 9.88 -11.56 -2.67
N ASN A 28 9.08 -12.57 -2.31
CA ASN A 28 8.06 -12.51 -1.24
C ASN A 28 7.05 -11.36 -1.39
N SER A 29 6.80 -10.90 -2.61
CA SER A 29 5.84 -9.80 -2.87
C SER A 29 4.41 -10.14 -2.46
N VAL A 30 3.95 -11.37 -2.67
CA VAL A 30 2.62 -11.84 -2.25
C VAL A 30 2.46 -11.76 -0.73
N GLU A 31 3.46 -12.23 0.02
CA GLU A 31 3.50 -12.15 1.48
C GLU A 31 3.57 -10.69 1.96
N GLY A 32 4.40 -9.86 1.31
CA GLY A 32 4.51 -8.44 1.64
C GLY A 32 3.21 -7.66 1.42
N LEU A 33 2.48 -7.93 0.33
CA LEU A 33 1.19 -7.31 0.06
C LEU A 33 0.15 -7.76 1.09
N LYS A 34 0.12 -9.05 1.44
CA LYS A 34 -0.76 -9.56 2.50
C LYS A 34 -0.49 -8.90 3.85
N MET A 35 0.78 -8.73 4.21
CA MET A 35 1.17 -8.07 5.46
C MET A 35 0.69 -6.61 5.51
N LEU A 36 0.79 -5.88 4.39
CA LEU A 36 0.35 -4.49 4.29
C LEU A 36 -1.18 -4.36 4.38
N ASP A 37 -1.93 -5.27 3.76
CA ASP A 37 -3.39 -5.31 3.81
C ASP A 37 -3.91 -5.60 5.24
N GLU A 38 -3.26 -6.56 5.93
CA GLU A 38 -3.62 -6.95 7.30
C GLU A 38 -3.29 -5.88 8.34
N ALA A 39 -2.33 -4.99 8.08
CA ALA A 39 -1.91 -3.95 9.01
C ALA A 39 -2.98 -2.86 9.23
N LYS A 40 -3.98 -2.74 8.34
CA LYS A 40 -5.10 -1.77 8.43
C LYS A 40 -4.66 -0.31 8.63
N LEU A 41 -3.56 0.08 7.99
CA LEU A 41 -2.96 1.42 8.13
C LEU A 41 -3.46 2.45 7.09
N GLY A 42 -4.60 2.20 6.44
CA GLY A 42 -5.08 3.03 5.33
C GLY A 42 -4.24 2.92 4.06
N ILE A 43 -3.53 1.80 3.93
CA ILE A 43 -2.73 1.45 2.74
C ILE A 43 -3.57 0.52 1.88
N HIS A 44 -3.63 0.81 0.59
CA HIS A 44 -4.28 -0.02 -0.40
C HIS A 44 -3.23 -0.78 -1.21
N VAL A 45 -3.42 -2.08 -1.40
CA VAL A 45 -2.46 -2.92 -2.11
C VAL A 45 -3.01 -3.40 -3.45
N GLU A 46 -2.16 -3.42 -4.47
CA GLU A 46 -2.47 -3.99 -5.77
C GLU A 46 -1.19 -4.52 -6.43
N ALA A 47 -1.21 -5.73 -7.00
CA ALA A 47 -0.04 -6.35 -7.60
C ALA A 47 0.16 -5.91 -9.06
N ASP A 48 -0.95 -5.74 -9.80
CA ASP A 48 -0.91 -5.30 -11.17
C ASP A 48 -0.56 -3.81 -11.27
N PHE A 49 0.28 -3.46 -12.23
CA PHE A 49 0.72 -2.07 -12.39
C PHE A 49 -0.40 -1.16 -12.89
N GLY A 50 -1.20 -1.64 -13.85
CA GLY A 50 -2.28 -0.86 -14.44
C GLY A 50 -3.43 -0.63 -13.46
N GLU A 51 -3.82 -1.66 -12.72
CA GLU A 51 -4.86 -1.53 -11.68
C GLU A 51 -4.40 -0.65 -10.52
N ALA A 52 -3.14 -0.76 -10.07
CA ALA A 52 -2.60 0.12 -9.04
C ALA A 52 -2.63 1.60 -9.46
N ALA A 53 -2.27 1.90 -10.71
CA ALA A 53 -2.32 3.25 -11.25
C ALA A 53 -3.76 3.80 -11.32
N LYS A 54 -4.72 2.99 -11.82
CA LYS A 54 -6.13 3.37 -11.84
C LYS A 54 -6.67 3.62 -10.44
N MET A 55 -6.30 2.79 -9.48
CA MET A 55 -6.69 2.93 -8.08
C MET A 55 -6.17 4.25 -7.49
N ALA A 56 -4.90 4.59 -7.73
CA ALA A 56 -4.32 5.85 -7.28
C ALA A 56 -5.07 7.06 -7.86
N VAL A 57 -5.44 7.03 -9.15
CA VAL A 57 -6.22 8.09 -9.79
C VAL A 57 -7.62 8.22 -9.20
N ARG A 58 -8.31 7.10 -8.93
CA ARG A 58 -9.64 7.10 -8.29
C ARG A 58 -9.61 7.76 -6.93
N PHE A 59 -8.66 7.35 -6.08
CA PHE A 59 -8.51 7.94 -4.75
C PHE A 59 -8.15 9.42 -4.80
N ALA A 60 -7.29 9.84 -5.73
CA ALA A 60 -6.98 11.27 -5.92
C ALA A 60 -8.19 12.09 -6.37
N ALA A 61 -9.13 11.48 -7.11
CA ALA A 61 -10.38 12.10 -7.52
C ALA A 61 -11.45 12.12 -6.41
N GLY A 62 -11.18 11.54 -5.23
CA GLY A 62 -12.14 11.42 -4.13
C GLY A 62 -13.22 10.36 -4.36
N GLN A 63 -12.94 9.36 -5.21
CA GLN A 63 -13.82 8.23 -5.51
C GLN A 63 -13.36 6.96 -4.79
#